data_AF-A0A7S2UXB1-F1
#
_entry.id   AF-A0A7S2UXB1-F1
#
_cell.length_a   1.000
_cell.length_b   1.000
_cell.length_c   1.000
_cell.angle_alpha   90.00
_cell.angle_beta   90.00
_cell.angle_gamma   90.00
#
_symmetry.space_group_name_H-M   'P 1'
#
loop_
_entity.id
_entity.type
_entity.pdbx_description
1 polymer ?
#
loop_
_entity_poly.entity_id
_entity_poly.type
_entity_poly.pdbx_seq_one_letter_code
_entity_poly.pdbx_strand_id
1 'polypeptide(L)'
;SGAQLVKVKAKAVSDMATADPLRRSIATLTAAILVFFVIPLNEKIVNASISWLPFRPWQILNILAWALNMWAVSVPGRLDGSQAAALSDEGEIRFFTPAGWAFAIWGPIFLGEALFAFFQLLPIETVQTSFIPKLTVWWIPAVACQSLWCSAFRPWAKKSGFLWLPAALLTLTAVALGGAHKVLFDALHSEEVSMLEYIIVNIPLTLHFGWITAASLVSWNGYLASVTASISIKSLASSASIVAGVIAAALVGWNRIEPFYPLVVSWALAAVADKKGWSQLEGKVPGPILKRLSGLASLGSGISLLLAIVAFWRLFSG
;
A
#
# COMPACT_ATOMS: atom_id res chain seq x y z
N SER A 1 10.33 46.41 5.48
CA SER A 1 9.86 45.92 6.79
C SER A 1 9.89 44.40 6.80
N GLY A 2 10.18 43.76 7.94
CA GLY A 2 10.19 42.29 8.07
C GLY A 2 8.86 41.64 7.65
N ALA A 3 7.75 42.36 7.77
CA ALA A 3 6.42 41.93 7.33
C ALA A 3 6.27 41.75 5.80
N GLN A 4 7.00 42.52 4.98
CA GLN A 4 7.01 42.32 3.52
C GLN A 4 7.81 41.08 3.11
N LEU A 5 8.94 40.81 3.76
CA LEU A 5 9.72 39.59 3.52
C LEU A 5 8.96 38.32 3.94
N VAL A 6 8.21 38.39 5.04
CA VAL A 6 7.33 37.30 5.50
C VAL A 6 6.18 37.08 4.51
N LYS A 7 5.56 38.14 3.97
CA LYS A 7 4.52 38.00 2.93
C LYS A 7 5.05 37.45 1.61
N VAL A 8 6.25 37.84 1.19
CA VAL A 8 6.88 37.29 -0.04
C VAL A 8 7.27 35.84 0.15
N LYS A 9 7.81 35.44 1.31
CA LYS A 9 8.07 34.03 1.63
C LYS A 9 6.78 33.22 1.77
N ALA A 10 5.75 33.74 2.42
CA ALA A 10 4.46 33.08 2.55
C ALA A 10 3.76 32.92 1.18
N LYS A 11 3.88 33.92 0.31
CA LYS A 11 3.41 33.86 -1.08
C LYS A 11 4.24 32.91 -1.92
N ALA A 12 5.56 32.87 -1.80
CA ALA A 12 6.41 31.90 -2.50
C ALA A 12 6.18 30.46 -2.02
N VAL A 13 5.90 30.24 -0.73
CA VAL A 13 5.51 28.94 -0.16
C VAL A 13 4.10 28.55 -0.60
N SER A 14 3.17 29.52 -0.66
CA SER A 14 1.83 29.35 -1.24
C SER A 14 1.89 29.04 -2.74
N ASP A 15 2.74 29.73 -3.49
CA ASP A 15 2.90 29.58 -4.94
C ASP A 15 3.67 28.30 -5.29
N MET A 16 4.61 27.88 -4.42
CA MET A 16 5.14 26.51 -4.44
C MET A 16 4.06 25.49 -4.09
N ALA A 17 3.16 25.79 -3.16
CA ALA A 17 2.03 24.94 -2.77
C ALA A 17 0.95 24.83 -3.86
N THR A 18 0.81 25.85 -4.72
CA THR A 18 -0.08 25.88 -5.90
C THR A 18 0.58 25.44 -7.20
N ALA A 19 1.86 25.03 -7.18
CA ALA A 19 2.45 24.33 -8.31
C ALA A 19 1.52 23.18 -8.74
N ASP A 20 1.04 23.27 -9.99
CA ASP A 20 -0.03 22.45 -10.56
C ASP A 20 0.10 20.98 -10.09
N PRO A 21 -0.94 20.41 -9.44
CA PRO A 21 -0.95 19.00 -9.06
C PRO A 21 -0.48 18.07 -10.17
N LEU A 22 -0.76 18.41 -11.44
CA LEU A 22 -0.27 17.68 -12.61
C LEU A 22 1.26 17.74 -12.74
N ARG A 23 1.87 18.91 -12.57
CA ARG A 23 3.33 19.09 -12.65
C ARG A 23 4.07 18.30 -11.58
N ARG A 24 3.49 18.18 -10.38
CA ARG A 24 4.05 17.34 -9.30
C ARG A 24 3.91 15.86 -9.60
N SER A 25 2.74 15.42 -10.08
CA SER A 25 2.54 14.04 -10.54
C SER A 25 3.53 13.68 -11.68
N ILE A 26 3.79 14.60 -12.61
CA ILE A 26 4.80 14.44 -13.66
C ILE A 26 6.19 14.31 -13.04
N ALA A 27 6.57 15.17 -12.10
CA ALA A 27 7.87 15.08 -11.43
C ALA A 27 8.06 13.72 -10.73
N THR A 28 7.02 13.19 -10.06
CA THR A 28 7.08 11.86 -9.45
C THR A 28 7.11 10.74 -10.47
N LEU A 29 6.37 10.85 -11.57
CA LEU A 29 6.45 9.91 -12.68
C LEU A 29 7.87 9.87 -13.26
N THR A 30 8.47 11.04 -13.53
CA THR A 30 9.83 11.15 -14.06
C THR A 30 10.85 10.57 -13.09
N ALA A 31 10.76 10.91 -11.80
CA ALA A 31 11.66 10.38 -10.78
C ALA A 31 11.52 8.85 -10.64
N ALA A 32 10.29 8.32 -10.69
CA ALA A 32 10.05 6.88 -10.68
C ALA A 32 10.62 6.18 -11.91
N ILE A 33 10.46 6.77 -13.11
CA ILE A 33 11.06 6.23 -14.34
C ILE A 33 12.59 6.16 -14.19
N LEU A 34 13.21 7.22 -13.69
CA LEU A 34 14.66 7.24 -13.46
C LEU A 34 15.08 6.18 -12.45
N VAL A 35 14.48 6.16 -11.26
CA VAL A 35 14.88 5.27 -10.16
C VAL A 35 14.63 3.80 -10.48
N PHE A 36 13.50 3.47 -11.11
CA PHE A 36 13.04 2.07 -11.22
C PHE A 36 13.25 1.44 -12.59
N PHE A 37 13.34 2.23 -13.65
CA PHE A 37 13.48 1.69 -15.01
C PHE A 37 14.83 2.03 -15.63
N VAL A 38 15.44 3.18 -15.34
CA VAL A 38 16.72 3.56 -15.95
C VAL A 38 17.91 3.05 -15.13
N ILE A 39 17.92 3.27 -13.82
CA ILE A 39 19.05 2.88 -12.96
C ILE A 39 19.25 1.34 -12.94
N PRO A 40 18.23 0.48 -12.78
CA PRO A 40 18.43 -0.97 -12.69
C PRO A 40 18.85 -1.63 -14.02
N LEU A 41 18.53 -1.03 -15.18
CA LEU A 41 18.90 -1.59 -16.49
C LEU A 41 20.38 -1.45 -16.83
N ASN A 42 21.15 -0.70 -16.05
CA ASN A 42 22.55 -0.48 -16.31
C ASN A 42 23.41 -0.65 -15.06
N GLU A 43 23.40 -1.87 -14.50
CA GLU A 43 24.22 -2.23 -13.35
C GLU A 43 25.69 -1.85 -13.53
N LYS A 44 26.24 -1.89 -14.76
CA LYS A 44 27.62 -1.49 -15.03
C LYS A 44 27.83 0.02 -14.84
N ILE A 45 26.96 0.87 -15.37
CA ILE A 45 27.04 2.33 -15.18
C ILE A 45 26.80 2.69 -13.70
N VAL A 46 25.83 2.04 -13.06
CA VAL A 46 25.56 2.26 -11.63
C VAL A 46 26.78 1.88 -10.81
N ASN A 47 27.27 0.63 -10.93
CA ASN A 47 28.48 0.17 -10.25
C ASN A 47 29.67 1.11 -10.48
N ALA A 48 29.90 1.58 -11.71
CA ALA A 48 30.97 2.54 -11.98
C ALA A 48 30.76 3.87 -11.23
N SER A 49 29.53 4.40 -11.25
CA SER A 49 29.18 5.71 -10.65
C SER A 49 29.19 5.72 -9.12
N ILE A 50 28.96 4.57 -8.48
CA ILE A 50 28.88 4.43 -7.02
C ILE A 50 29.97 3.53 -6.43
N SER A 51 30.95 3.09 -7.23
CA SER A 51 32.07 2.22 -6.79
C SER A 51 32.90 2.77 -5.62
N TRP A 52 32.84 4.08 -5.38
CA TRP A 52 33.50 4.76 -4.26
C TRP A 52 32.69 4.71 -2.95
N LEU A 53 31.42 4.31 -2.99
CA LEU A 53 30.59 4.11 -1.81
C LEU A 53 30.78 2.69 -1.27
N PRO A 54 30.77 2.50 0.07
CA PRO A 54 30.91 1.17 0.69
C PRO A 54 29.59 0.36 0.64
N PHE A 55 28.73 0.62 -0.36
CA PHE A 55 27.40 0.02 -0.48
C PHE A 55 27.23 -0.64 -1.85
N ARG A 56 26.51 -1.77 -1.86
CA ARG A 56 26.13 -2.48 -3.08
C ARG A 56 25.02 -1.71 -3.83
N PRO A 57 24.90 -1.84 -5.16
CA PRO A 57 23.89 -1.11 -5.94
C PRO A 57 22.46 -1.26 -5.44
N TRP A 58 22.04 -2.47 -5.08
CA TRP A 58 20.68 -2.73 -4.59
C TRP A 58 20.38 -2.00 -3.28
N GLN A 59 21.39 -1.78 -2.42
CA GLN A 59 21.26 -1.07 -1.15
C GLN A 59 20.97 0.41 -1.39
N ILE A 60 21.69 1.00 -2.33
CA ILE A 60 21.50 2.40 -2.76
C ILE A 60 20.14 2.54 -3.46
N LEU A 61 19.82 1.63 -4.37
CA LEU A 61 18.51 1.61 -5.05
C LEU A 61 17.35 1.52 -4.06
N ASN A 62 17.46 0.68 -3.02
CA ASN A 62 16.43 0.56 -2.01
C ASN A 62 16.22 1.87 -1.22
N ILE A 63 17.31 2.53 -0.81
CA ILE A 63 17.24 3.84 -0.13
C ILE A 63 16.63 4.91 -1.03
N LEU A 64 17.03 4.96 -2.30
CA LEU A 64 16.48 5.91 -3.26
C LEU A 64 15.00 5.66 -3.52
N ALA A 65 14.59 4.39 -3.65
CA ALA A 65 13.21 3.98 -3.78
C ALA A 65 12.37 4.42 -2.56
N TRP A 66 12.87 4.15 -1.35
CA TRP A 66 12.22 4.55 -0.11
C TRP A 66 12.12 6.08 0.00
N ALA A 67 13.20 6.82 -0.28
CA ALA A 67 13.20 8.28 -0.23
C ALA A 67 12.21 8.89 -1.24
N LEU A 68 12.14 8.32 -2.45
CA LEU A 68 11.17 8.72 -3.47
C LEU A 68 9.74 8.46 -3.01
N ASN A 69 9.47 7.31 -2.40
CA ASN A 69 8.16 6.98 -1.84
C ASN A 69 7.78 7.96 -0.73
N MET A 70 8.70 8.26 0.18
CA MET A 70 8.44 9.23 1.25
C MET A 70 8.12 10.62 0.71
N TRP A 71 8.83 11.06 -0.33
CA TRP A 71 8.48 12.29 -1.02
C TRP A 71 7.10 12.21 -1.67
N ALA A 72 6.79 11.13 -2.40
CA ALA A 72 5.50 10.95 -3.05
C ALA A 72 4.31 10.95 -2.06
N VAL A 73 4.48 10.32 -0.90
CA VAL A 73 3.52 10.31 0.21
C VAL A 73 3.33 11.71 0.81
N SER A 74 4.40 12.50 0.92
CA SER A 74 4.35 13.84 1.51
C SER A 74 3.59 14.87 0.65
N VAL A 75 3.38 14.59 -0.63
CA VAL A 75 2.67 15.52 -1.52
C VAL A 75 1.16 15.49 -1.24
N PRO A 76 0.54 16.59 -0.79
CA PRO A 76 -0.89 16.63 -0.45
C PRO A 76 -1.80 16.54 -1.69
N GLY A 77 -3.10 16.26 -1.51
CA GLY A 77 -4.09 16.23 -2.58
C GLY A 77 -4.38 14.84 -3.18
N ARG A 78 -4.00 13.78 -2.47
CA ARG A 78 -4.44 12.41 -2.78
C ARG A 78 -5.91 12.21 -2.38
N LEU A 79 -6.56 11.23 -3.00
CA LEU A 79 -7.96 10.88 -2.75
C LEU A 79 -8.15 9.97 -1.52
N ASP A 80 -7.22 9.99 -0.56
CA ASP A 80 -7.31 9.27 0.71
C ASP A 80 -7.67 10.20 1.88
N GLY A 81 -8.16 9.62 2.99
CA GLY A 81 -8.52 10.38 4.20
C GLY A 81 -9.70 11.35 4.04
N SER A 82 -9.71 12.44 4.83
CA SER A 82 -10.79 13.45 4.84
C SER A 82 -10.93 14.22 3.52
N GLN A 83 -9.86 14.32 2.74
CA GLN A 83 -9.87 14.95 1.42
C GLN A 83 -10.63 14.10 0.38
N ALA A 84 -10.70 12.78 0.57
CA ALA A 84 -11.50 11.87 -0.25
C ALA A 84 -12.99 12.20 -0.20
N ALA A 85 -13.49 12.54 1.00
CA ALA A 85 -14.89 12.88 1.23
C ALA A 85 -15.26 14.27 0.65
N ALA A 86 -14.31 15.19 0.55
CA ALA A 86 -14.51 16.50 -0.06
C ALA A 86 -14.46 16.48 -1.60
N LEU A 87 -13.92 15.40 -2.19
CA LEU A 87 -13.73 15.22 -3.64
C LEU A 87 -14.62 14.11 -4.23
N SER A 88 -15.47 13.49 -3.42
CA SER A 88 -16.60 12.73 -3.93
C SER A 88 -17.57 13.72 -4.54
N ASP A 89 -17.79 13.64 -5.85
CA ASP A 89 -18.91 14.35 -6.47
C ASP A 89 -20.17 13.93 -5.72
N GLU A 90 -20.98 14.91 -5.32
CA GLU A 90 -22.23 14.71 -4.61
C GLU A 90 -23.15 13.80 -5.46
N GLY A 91 -23.04 12.48 -5.29
CA GLY A 91 -23.78 11.52 -6.10
C GLY A 91 -23.10 10.17 -6.35
N GLU A 92 -21.77 10.07 -6.27
CA GLU A 92 -21.10 8.78 -6.49
C GLU A 92 -21.35 7.78 -5.34
N ILE A 93 -22.22 6.81 -5.59
CA ILE A 93 -22.45 5.69 -4.68
C ILE A 93 -21.26 4.71 -4.76
N ARG A 94 -20.41 4.73 -3.73
CA ARG A 94 -19.26 3.83 -3.56
C ARG A 94 -19.57 2.78 -2.50
N PHE A 95 -19.65 1.53 -2.91
CA PHE A 95 -19.71 0.42 -1.97
C PHE A 95 -18.29 0.11 -1.52
N PHE A 96 -18.14 -0.56 -0.37
CA PHE A 96 -16.85 -1.07 0.07
C PHE A 96 -15.82 0.02 0.45
N THR A 97 -16.27 1.10 1.09
CA THR A 97 -15.41 2.16 1.61
C THR A 97 -15.04 1.88 3.07
N PRO A 98 -13.75 1.79 3.43
CA PRO A 98 -13.34 1.57 4.81
C PRO A 98 -13.51 2.82 5.67
N ALA A 99 -13.77 2.64 6.96
CA ALA A 99 -13.75 3.71 7.94
C ALA A 99 -12.37 4.37 8.07
N GLY A 100 -12.36 5.66 8.40
CA GLY A 100 -11.13 6.48 8.43
C GLY A 100 -10.05 5.99 9.41
N TRP A 101 -10.43 5.29 10.48
CA TRP A 101 -9.46 4.73 11.44
C TRP A 101 -8.59 3.63 10.84
N ALA A 102 -9.06 2.97 9.77
CA ALA A 102 -8.32 1.89 9.10
C ALA A 102 -6.95 2.34 8.61
N PHE A 103 -6.87 3.59 8.17
CA PHE A 103 -5.66 4.19 7.60
C PHE A 103 -4.56 4.44 8.65
N ALA A 104 -4.84 4.28 9.95
CA ALA A 104 -3.81 4.33 10.99
C ALA A 104 -2.72 3.25 10.79
N ILE A 105 -3.04 2.15 10.08
CA ILE A 105 -2.10 1.08 9.73
C ILE A 105 -0.90 1.56 8.91
N TRP A 106 -1.01 2.70 8.22
CA TRP A 106 0.12 3.28 7.50
C TRP A 106 1.27 3.70 8.43
N GLY A 107 0.98 4.05 9.69
CA GLY A 107 2.01 4.38 10.68
C GLY A 107 3.05 3.26 10.87
N PRO A 108 2.65 2.05 11.31
CA PRO A 108 3.57 0.93 11.43
C PRO A 108 4.16 0.46 10.09
N ILE A 109 3.42 0.57 8.97
CA ILE A 109 3.96 0.22 7.64
C ILE A 109 5.13 1.15 7.27
N PHE A 110 4.95 2.48 7.34
CA PHE A 110 6.02 3.43 7.00
C PHE A 110 7.21 3.36 7.95
N LEU A 111 6.96 3.08 9.24
CA LEU A 111 8.04 2.80 10.19
C LEU A 111 8.83 1.56 9.75
N GLY A 112 8.14 0.49 9.36
CA GLY A 112 8.74 -0.73 8.83
C GLY A 112 9.55 -0.52 7.55
N GLU A 113 8.99 0.21 6.59
CA GLU A 113 9.69 0.58 5.35
C GLU A 113 11.00 1.32 5.66
N ALA A 114 10.97 2.28 6.59
CA ALA A 114 12.15 3.01 7.02
C ALA A 114 13.17 2.09 7.72
N LEU A 115 12.70 1.27 8.68
CA LEU A 115 13.56 0.32 9.39
C LEU A 115 14.26 -0.62 8.41
N PHE A 116 13.55 -1.19 7.43
CA PHE A 116 14.16 -2.05 6.42
C PHE A 116 15.15 -1.30 5.52
N ALA A 117 14.79 -0.08 5.08
CA ALA A 117 15.64 0.74 4.22
C ALA A 117 16.99 1.07 4.89
N PHE A 118 17.01 1.32 6.20
CA PHE A 118 18.25 1.59 6.95
C PHE A 118 18.93 0.33 7.47
N PHE A 119 18.18 -0.70 7.88
CA PHE A 119 18.72 -1.96 8.39
C PHE A 119 19.65 -2.62 7.37
N GLN A 120 19.24 -2.63 6.11
CA GLN A 120 20.04 -3.22 5.04
C GLN A 120 21.38 -2.50 4.80
N LEU A 121 21.57 -1.26 5.29
CA LEU A 121 22.83 -0.53 5.19
C LEU A 121 23.86 -0.90 6.26
N LEU A 122 23.46 -1.64 7.30
CA LEU A 122 24.37 -2.02 8.36
C LEU A 122 25.52 -2.87 7.77
N PRO A 123 26.77 -2.68 8.21
CA PRO A 123 27.93 -3.43 7.73
C PRO A 123 27.98 -4.84 8.33
N ILE A 124 26.85 -5.55 8.29
CA ILE A 124 26.68 -6.90 8.80
C ILE A 124 26.75 -7.86 7.62
N GLU A 125 27.72 -8.76 7.61
CA GLU A 125 27.94 -9.67 6.47
C GLU A 125 26.72 -10.53 6.16
N THR A 126 26.01 -11.00 7.19
CA THR A 126 24.79 -11.81 7.02
C THR A 126 23.69 -11.05 6.28
N VAL A 127 23.51 -9.75 6.52
CA VAL A 127 22.54 -8.91 5.78
C VAL A 127 22.86 -8.86 4.29
N GLN A 128 24.15 -8.94 3.94
CA GLN A 128 24.60 -8.80 2.57
C GLN A 128 24.60 -10.12 1.78
N THR A 129 24.65 -11.28 2.44
CA THR A 129 24.71 -12.61 1.80
C THR A 129 23.44 -13.44 2.00
N SER A 130 22.47 -12.97 2.80
CA SER A 130 21.22 -13.67 3.09
C SER A 130 20.16 -13.56 1.98
N PHE A 131 18.89 -13.77 2.36
CA PHE A 131 17.72 -13.59 1.53
C PHE A 131 17.44 -12.12 1.15
N ILE A 132 18.01 -11.14 1.85
CA ILE A 132 17.68 -9.71 1.67
C ILE A 132 17.92 -9.21 0.24
N PRO A 133 19.06 -9.47 -0.43
CA PRO A 133 19.25 -9.10 -1.83
C PRO A 133 18.15 -9.69 -2.75
N LYS A 134 17.79 -10.97 -2.56
CA LYS A 134 16.72 -11.63 -3.34
C LYS A 134 15.34 -10.99 -3.07
N LEU A 135 15.10 -10.59 -1.83
CA LEU A 135 13.90 -9.87 -1.42
C LEU A 135 13.82 -8.50 -2.09
N THR A 136 14.96 -7.79 -2.22
CA THR A 136 14.99 -6.44 -2.81
C THR A 136 14.57 -6.38 -4.28
N VAL A 137 14.77 -7.47 -5.03
CA VAL A 137 14.30 -7.62 -6.43
C VAL A 137 12.78 -7.41 -6.53
N TRP A 138 12.04 -7.82 -5.50
CA TRP A 138 10.60 -7.68 -5.42
C TRP A 138 10.15 -6.41 -4.68
N TRP A 139 10.89 -6.06 -3.62
CA TRP A 139 10.58 -4.89 -2.79
C TRP A 139 10.71 -3.58 -3.55
N ILE A 140 11.77 -3.38 -4.33
CA ILE A 140 12.01 -2.12 -5.06
C ILE A 140 10.86 -1.83 -6.04
N PRO A 141 10.40 -2.79 -6.88
CA PRO A 141 9.19 -2.61 -7.69
C PRO A 141 7.92 -2.35 -6.89
N ALA A 142 7.77 -2.92 -5.69
CA ALA A 142 6.62 -2.63 -4.84
C ALA A 142 6.60 -1.14 -4.42
N VAL A 143 7.72 -0.65 -3.88
CA VAL A 143 7.88 0.75 -3.48
C VAL A 143 7.72 1.69 -4.69
N ALA A 144 8.13 1.25 -5.88
CA ALA A 144 7.90 1.97 -7.14
C ALA A 144 6.42 2.16 -7.45
N CYS A 145 5.69 1.05 -7.48
CA CYS A 145 4.29 1.05 -7.81
C CYS A 145 3.48 1.84 -6.78
N GLN A 146 3.86 1.79 -5.50
CA GLN A 146 3.29 2.62 -4.45
C GLN A 146 3.56 4.12 -4.64
N SER A 147 4.78 4.50 -5.01
CA SER A 147 5.14 5.90 -5.30
C SER A 147 4.33 6.43 -6.48
N LEU A 148 4.19 5.61 -7.53
CA LEU A 148 3.35 5.91 -8.69
C LEU A 148 1.87 5.99 -8.31
N TRP A 149 1.40 5.11 -7.41
CA TRP A 149 0.04 5.16 -6.90
C TRP A 149 -0.23 6.49 -6.17
N CYS A 150 0.70 6.96 -5.33
CA CYS A 150 0.58 8.28 -4.67
C CYS A 150 0.44 9.44 -5.67
N SER A 151 0.98 9.26 -6.87
CA SER A 151 0.91 10.22 -7.97
C SER A 151 -0.38 10.11 -8.76
N ALA A 152 -0.88 8.89 -8.94
CA ALA A 152 -2.08 8.56 -9.71
C ALA A 152 -3.38 8.72 -8.91
N PHE A 153 -3.39 8.47 -7.60
CA PHE A 153 -4.58 8.51 -6.77
C PHE A 153 -4.94 9.95 -6.37
N ARG A 154 -5.24 10.78 -7.37
CA ARG A 154 -5.46 12.24 -7.27
C ARG A 154 -6.62 12.68 -8.16
N PRO A 155 -7.16 13.90 -7.96
CA PRO A 155 -8.29 14.42 -8.75
C PRO A 155 -8.10 14.36 -10.26
N TRP A 156 -6.88 14.50 -10.77
CA TRP A 156 -6.62 14.44 -12.21
C TRP A 156 -6.99 13.07 -12.78
N ALA A 157 -6.63 11.97 -12.12
CA ALA A 157 -6.91 10.63 -12.62
C ALA A 157 -8.41 10.37 -12.61
N LYS A 158 -9.12 10.88 -11.60
CA LYS A 158 -10.59 10.84 -11.58
C LYS A 158 -11.20 11.61 -12.75
N LYS A 159 -10.84 12.89 -12.92
CA LYS A 159 -11.37 13.75 -13.98
C LYS A 159 -11.09 13.22 -15.39
N SER A 160 -9.98 12.51 -15.56
CA SER A 160 -9.59 11.90 -16.84
C SER A 160 -10.11 10.47 -17.02
N GLY A 161 -10.91 9.91 -16.11
CA GLY A 161 -11.43 8.54 -16.22
C GLY A 161 -10.40 7.43 -15.97
N PHE A 162 -9.24 7.77 -15.40
CA PHE A 162 -8.12 6.87 -15.15
C PHE A 162 -8.07 6.29 -13.74
N LEU A 163 -9.19 6.18 -13.01
CA LEU A 163 -9.19 5.56 -11.67
C LEU A 163 -8.82 4.06 -11.68
N TRP A 164 -8.82 3.39 -12.84
CA TRP A 164 -8.26 2.05 -12.97
C TRP A 164 -6.74 2.02 -12.77
N LEU A 165 -6.02 3.11 -13.08
CA LEU A 165 -4.57 3.19 -12.96
C LEU A 165 -4.09 3.06 -11.51
N PRO A 166 -4.59 3.85 -10.52
CA PRO A 166 -4.22 3.63 -9.12
C PRO A 166 -4.65 2.25 -8.62
N ALA A 167 -5.77 1.68 -9.08
CA ALA A 167 -6.16 0.32 -8.72
C ALA A 167 -5.15 -0.72 -9.23
N ALA A 168 -4.72 -0.61 -10.50
CA ALA A 168 -3.70 -1.46 -11.09
C ALA A 168 -2.34 -1.33 -10.40
N LEU A 169 -1.92 -0.09 -10.06
CA LEU A 169 -0.67 0.15 -9.35
C LEU A 169 -0.64 -0.48 -7.95
N LEU A 170 -1.75 -0.44 -7.20
CA LEU A 170 -1.84 -1.16 -5.93
C LEU A 170 -1.86 -2.68 -6.13
N THR A 171 -2.52 -3.20 -7.17
CA THR A 171 -2.45 -4.63 -7.50
C THR A 171 -1.01 -5.06 -7.83
N LEU A 172 -0.27 -4.29 -8.62
CA LEU A 172 1.14 -4.55 -8.92
C LEU A 172 2.01 -4.47 -7.66
N THR A 173 1.73 -3.51 -6.77
CA THR A 173 2.38 -3.41 -5.46
C THR A 173 2.11 -4.68 -4.63
N ALA A 174 0.87 -5.17 -4.57
CA ALA A 174 0.53 -6.41 -3.86
C ALA A 174 1.24 -7.64 -4.45
N VAL A 175 1.29 -7.76 -5.79
CA VAL A 175 1.99 -8.87 -6.46
C VAL A 175 3.48 -8.84 -6.13
N ALA A 176 4.11 -7.67 -6.21
CA ALA A 176 5.52 -7.48 -5.88
C ALA A 176 5.79 -7.82 -4.40
N LEU A 177 4.98 -7.32 -3.46
CA LEU A 177 5.08 -7.68 -2.05
C LEU A 177 4.84 -9.17 -1.79
N GLY A 178 3.96 -9.82 -2.56
CA GLY A 178 3.72 -11.26 -2.50
C GLY A 178 4.95 -12.08 -2.92
N GLY A 179 5.72 -11.59 -3.89
CA GLY A 179 7.02 -12.13 -4.29
C GLY A 179 8.10 -11.92 -3.22
N ALA A 180 8.19 -10.71 -2.66
CA ALA A 180 9.10 -10.39 -1.56
C ALA A 180 8.83 -11.28 -0.33
N HIS A 181 7.55 -11.43 0.02
CA HIS A 181 7.09 -12.32 1.08
C HIS A 181 7.36 -13.79 0.79
N LYS A 182 7.32 -14.22 -0.48
CA LYS A 182 7.69 -15.61 -0.83
C LYS A 182 9.17 -15.86 -0.53
N VAL A 183 10.06 -14.95 -0.93
CA VAL A 183 11.50 -15.06 -0.62
C VAL A 183 11.72 -15.16 0.90
N LEU A 184 11.01 -14.32 1.65
CA LEU A 184 11.11 -14.32 3.12
C LEU A 184 10.57 -15.61 3.75
N PHE A 185 9.46 -16.13 3.24
CA PHE A 185 8.90 -17.41 3.66
C PHE A 185 9.87 -18.57 3.42
N ASP A 186 10.49 -18.63 2.23
CA ASP A 186 11.47 -19.66 1.89
C ASP A 186 12.70 -19.57 2.83
N ALA A 187 13.12 -18.36 3.21
CA ALA A 187 14.21 -18.11 4.16
C ALA A 187 13.85 -18.53 5.60
N LEU A 188 12.63 -18.23 6.05
CA LEU A 188 12.12 -18.66 7.36
C LEU A 188 12.10 -20.20 7.48
N HIS A 189 11.72 -20.90 6.41
CA HIS A 189 11.71 -22.37 6.37
C HIS A 189 13.10 -22.99 6.36
N SER A 190 14.10 -22.24 5.91
CA SER A 190 15.50 -22.68 5.86
C SER A 190 16.30 -22.24 7.09
N GLU A 191 15.62 -21.70 8.12
CA GLU A 191 16.22 -21.14 9.35
C GLU A 191 17.26 -20.03 9.09
N GLU A 192 17.15 -19.33 7.96
CA GLU A 192 18.07 -18.26 7.57
C GLU A 192 17.73 -16.89 8.18
N VAL A 193 16.66 -16.81 9.00
CA VAL A 193 16.09 -15.55 9.49
C VAL A 193 16.22 -15.45 11.00
N SER A 194 16.96 -14.45 11.47
CA SER A 194 17.07 -14.12 12.89
C SER A 194 15.80 -13.49 13.46
N MET A 195 15.64 -13.51 14.78
CA MET A 195 14.52 -12.83 15.45
C MET A 195 14.46 -11.33 15.13
N LEU A 196 15.63 -10.68 15.01
CA LEU A 196 15.70 -9.27 14.64
C LEU A 196 15.12 -9.05 13.24
N GLU A 197 15.54 -9.85 12.26
CA GLU A 197 15.02 -9.79 10.88
C GLU A 197 13.52 -10.13 10.81
N TYR A 198 13.05 -11.08 11.62
CA TYR A 198 11.62 -11.35 11.74
C TYR A 198 10.85 -10.10 12.18
N ILE A 199 11.32 -9.41 13.24
CA ILE A 199 10.63 -8.24 13.79
C ILE A 199 10.68 -7.03 12.84
N ILE A 200 11.84 -6.73 12.24
CA ILE A 200 12.03 -5.49 11.48
C ILE A 200 11.80 -5.64 9.97
N VAL A 201 11.84 -6.87 9.45
CA VAL A 201 11.61 -7.16 8.02
C VAL A 201 10.31 -7.93 7.83
N ASN A 202 10.11 -9.06 8.51
CA ASN A 202 8.92 -9.90 8.28
C ASN A 202 7.63 -9.21 8.69
N ILE A 203 7.51 -8.80 9.95
CA ILE A 203 6.26 -8.21 10.44
C ILE A 203 5.85 -7.02 9.57
N PRO A 204 6.70 -6.00 9.30
CA PRO A 204 6.24 -4.83 8.58
C PRO A 204 6.00 -5.09 7.09
N LEU A 205 6.79 -5.97 6.45
CA LEU A 205 6.54 -6.37 5.07
C LEU A 205 5.21 -7.11 4.93
N THR A 206 4.88 -7.99 5.87
CA THR A 206 3.63 -8.74 5.88
C THR A 206 2.43 -7.84 6.18
N LEU A 207 2.55 -6.90 7.13
CA LEU A 207 1.52 -5.88 7.38
C LEU A 207 1.24 -5.08 6.10
N HIS A 208 2.30 -4.68 5.41
CA HIS A 208 2.22 -3.94 4.16
C HIS A 208 1.54 -4.75 3.06
N PHE A 209 1.94 -6.02 2.89
CA PHE A 209 1.37 -6.92 1.90
C PHE A 209 -0.13 -7.14 2.11
N GLY A 210 -0.55 -7.42 3.35
CA GLY A 210 -1.96 -7.58 3.70
C GLY A 210 -2.77 -6.31 3.42
N TRP A 211 -2.23 -5.15 3.79
CA TRP A 211 -2.92 -3.88 3.63
C TRP A 211 -3.08 -3.50 2.16
N ILE A 212 -2.03 -3.60 1.35
CA ILE A 212 -2.08 -3.27 -0.08
C ILE A 212 -2.99 -4.24 -0.83
N THR A 213 -3.06 -5.51 -0.42
CA THR A 213 -4.03 -6.45 -0.99
C THR A 213 -5.45 -5.92 -0.79
N ALA A 214 -5.83 -5.55 0.43
CA ALA A 214 -7.14 -4.99 0.72
C ALA A 214 -7.38 -3.63 0.02
N ALA A 215 -6.40 -2.74 0.02
CA ALA A 215 -6.48 -1.42 -0.61
C ALA A 215 -6.65 -1.52 -2.14
N SER A 216 -6.06 -2.54 -2.77
CA SER A 216 -6.24 -2.79 -4.20
C SER A 216 -7.69 -3.18 -4.52
N LEU A 217 -8.31 -4.03 -3.69
CA LEU A 217 -9.71 -4.43 -3.83
C LEU A 217 -10.65 -3.24 -3.64
N VAL A 218 -10.39 -2.40 -2.64
CA VAL A 218 -11.12 -1.13 -2.43
C VAL A 218 -10.98 -0.22 -3.65
N SER A 219 -9.78 -0.11 -4.22
CA SER A 219 -9.52 0.76 -5.37
C SER A 219 -10.23 0.27 -6.64
N TRP A 220 -10.30 -1.05 -6.87
CA TRP A 220 -11.09 -1.62 -7.96
C TRP A 220 -12.60 -1.37 -7.78
N ASN A 221 -13.13 -1.46 -6.56
CA ASN A 221 -14.53 -1.06 -6.28
C ASN A 221 -14.74 0.43 -6.54
N GLY A 222 -13.77 1.28 -6.18
CA GLY A 222 -13.79 2.72 -6.45
C GLY A 222 -13.81 3.04 -7.94
N TYR A 223 -12.98 2.36 -8.74
CA TYR A 223 -13.01 2.48 -10.20
C TYR A 223 -14.36 2.02 -10.77
N LEU A 224 -14.84 0.85 -10.35
CA LEU A 224 -16.13 0.32 -10.80
C LEU A 224 -17.27 1.30 -10.48
N ALA A 225 -17.25 1.91 -9.30
CA ALA A 225 -18.24 2.91 -8.90
C ALA A 225 -18.26 4.15 -9.81
N SER A 226 -17.14 4.48 -10.45
CA SER A 226 -17.00 5.61 -11.38
C SER A 226 -17.48 5.31 -12.81
N VAL A 227 -17.53 4.03 -13.21
CA VAL A 227 -17.88 3.63 -14.59
C VAL A 227 -19.24 2.96 -14.73
N THR A 228 -19.93 2.66 -13.62
CA THR A 228 -21.30 2.14 -13.65
C THR A 228 -22.18 2.73 -12.56
N ALA A 229 -23.46 2.94 -12.88
CA ALA A 229 -24.50 3.31 -11.92
C ALA A 229 -25.21 2.08 -11.29
N SER A 230 -24.98 0.87 -11.81
CA SER A 230 -25.73 -0.33 -11.41
C SER A 230 -25.41 -0.76 -9.98
N ILE A 231 -26.40 -0.65 -9.10
CA ILE A 231 -26.33 -1.11 -7.71
C ILE A 231 -26.01 -2.61 -7.64
N SER A 232 -26.60 -3.43 -8.52
CA SER A 232 -26.39 -4.88 -8.54
C SER A 232 -24.93 -5.23 -8.86
N ILE A 233 -24.34 -4.56 -9.85
CA ILE A 233 -22.92 -4.78 -10.23
C ILE A 233 -21.99 -4.35 -9.09
N LYS A 234 -22.23 -3.17 -8.49
CA LYS A 234 -21.45 -2.70 -7.33
C LYS A 234 -21.54 -3.68 -6.15
N SER A 235 -22.75 -4.17 -5.85
CA SER A 235 -22.99 -5.13 -4.77
C SER A 235 -22.27 -6.46 -4.99
N LEU A 236 -22.31 -6.98 -6.22
CA LEU A 236 -21.61 -8.20 -6.60
C LEU A 236 -20.09 -8.04 -6.48
N ALA A 237 -19.54 -6.95 -6.99
CA ALA A 237 -18.10 -6.66 -6.92
C ALA A 237 -17.59 -6.51 -5.48
N SER A 238 -18.36 -5.82 -4.62
CA SER A 238 -18.02 -5.70 -3.20
C SER A 238 -18.08 -7.06 -2.49
N SER A 239 -19.09 -7.89 -2.78
CA SER A 239 -19.17 -9.24 -2.25
C SER A 239 -17.99 -10.11 -2.70
N ALA A 240 -17.65 -10.07 -3.98
CA ALA A 240 -16.51 -10.78 -4.55
C ALA A 240 -15.18 -10.32 -3.93
N SER A 241 -15.05 -9.02 -3.65
CA SER A 241 -13.87 -8.45 -3.01
C SER A 241 -13.70 -8.93 -1.56
N ILE A 242 -14.79 -9.04 -0.79
CA ILE A 242 -14.75 -9.62 0.56
C ILE A 242 -14.26 -11.07 0.48
N VAL A 243 -14.87 -11.87 -0.40
CA VAL A 243 -14.51 -13.28 -0.57
C VAL A 243 -13.06 -13.43 -1.01
N ALA A 244 -12.59 -12.63 -1.97
CA ALA A 244 -11.20 -12.63 -2.43
C ALA A 244 -10.23 -12.28 -1.30
N GLY A 245 -10.55 -11.29 -0.46
CA GLY A 245 -9.75 -10.94 0.72
C GLY A 245 -9.64 -12.10 1.71
N VAL A 246 -10.76 -12.76 2.04
CA VAL A 246 -10.78 -13.92 2.95
C VAL A 246 -10.01 -15.10 2.36
N ILE A 247 -10.14 -15.37 1.05
CA ILE A 247 -9.36 -16.41 0.37
C ILE A 247 -7.86 -16.09 0.44
N ALA A 248 -7.46 -14.84 0.18
CA ALA A 248 -6.06 -14.44 0.31
C ALA A 248 -5.55 -14.62 1.74
N ALA A 249 -6.34 -14.23 2.75
CA ALA A 249 -6.04 -14.45 4.15
C ALA A 249 -5.85 -15.94 4.49
N ALA A 250 -6.70 -16.81 3.95
CA ALA A 250 -6.58 -18.26 4.13
C ALA A 250 -5.34 -18.81 3.43
N LEU A 251 -5.09 -18.45 2.17
CA LEU A 251 -3.95 -18.94 1.40
C LEU A 251 -2.61 -18.54 2.04
N VAL A 252 -2.48 -17.28 2.47
CA VAL A 252 -1.25 -16.82 3.11
C VAL A 252 -1.16 -17.34 4.54
N GLY A 253 -2.19 -17.17 5.35
CA GLY A 253 -2.17 -17.61 6.75
C GLY A 253 -2.01 -19.13 6.92
N TRP A 254 -2.64 -19.92 6.06
CA TRP A 254 -2.59 -21.38 6.18
C TRP A 254 -1.34 -21.99 5.55
N ASN A 255 -1.02 -21.61 4.30
CA ASN A 255 0.09 -22.23 3.57
C ASN A 255 1.44 -21.66 3.98
N ARG A 256 1.47 -20.41 4.46
CA ARG A 256 2.71 -19.76 4.89
C ARG A 256 2.90 -19.69 6.41
N ILE A 257 1.92 -20.16 7.20
CA ILE A 257 1.92 -20.07 8.67
C ILE A 257 2.17 -18.62 9.14
N GLU A 258 1.62 -17.66 8.38
CA GLU A 258 1.89 -16.24 8.59
C GLU A 258 0.68 -15.56 9.24
N PRO A 259 0.74 -15.17 10.52
CA PRO A 259 -0.40 -14.63 11.24
C PRO A 259 -0.71 -13.15 10.94
N PHE A 260 0.27 -12.33 10.58
CA PHE A 260 0.06 -10.89 10.43
C PHE A 260 -0.75 -10.56 9.18
N TYR A 261 -0.61 -11.32 8.09
CA TYR A 261 -1.37 -11.11 6.86
C TYR A 261 -2.90 -11.25 7.07
N PRO A 262 -3.42 -12.38 7.57
CA PRO A 262 -4.85 -12.53 7.85
C PRO A 262 -5.33 -11.54 8.93
N LEU A 263 -4.48 -11.15 9.88
CA LEU A 263 -4.81 -10.11 10.86
C LEU A 263 -5.07 -8.75 10.18
N VAL A 264 -4.24 -8.35 9.21
CA VAL A 264 -4.46 -7.12 8.43
C VAL A 264 -5.71 -7.20 7.56
N VAL A 265 -5.98 -8.35 6.93
CA VAL A 265 -7.22 -8.53 6.18
C VAL A 265 -8.43 -8.40 7.12
N SER A 266 -8.35 -8.97 8.32
CA SER A 266 -9.39 -8.81 9.35
C SER A 266 -9.60 -7.34 9.73
N TRP A 267 -8.52 -6.60 9.97
CA TRP A 267 -8.54 -5.15 10.24
C TRP A 267 -9.23 -4.36 9.12
N ALA A 268 -8.87 -4.63 7.86
CA ALA A 268 -9.46 -3.95 6.71
C ALA A 268 -10.95 -4.27 6.52
N LEU A 269 -11.34 -5.53 6.69
CA LEU A 269 -12.75 -5.95 6.59
C LEU A 269 -13.59 -5.41 7.75
N ALA A 270 -13.03 -5.30 8.96
CA ALA A 270 -13.69 -4.64 10.08
C ALA A 270 -13.96 -3.16 9.77
N ALA A 271 -13.01 -2.47 9.15
CA ALA A 271 -13.19 -1.09 8.73
C ALA A 271 -14.25 -0.92 7.64
N VAL A 272 -14.32 -1.86 6.69
CA VAL A 272 -15.39 -1.87 5.68
C VAL A 272 -16.75 -2.17 6.32
N ALA A 273 -16.81 -3.03 7.33
CA ALA A 273 -18.05 -3.36 8.02
C ALA A 273 -18.61 -2.21 8.88
N ASP A 274 -17.76 -1.23 9.24
CA ASP A 274 -18.10 -0.11 10.10
C ASP A 274 -19.31 0.70 9.59
N LYS A 275 -20.27 0.94 10.48
CA LYS A 275 -21.53 1.64 10.19
C LYS A 275 -21.32 3.03 9.60
N LYS A 276 -20.25 3.73 9.96
CA LYS A 276 -19.95 5.07 9.45
C LYS A 276 -19.72 5.09 7.93
N GLY A 277 -19.22 3.99 7.36
CA GLY A 277 -19.06 3.85 5.91
C GLY A 277 -20.40 3.65 5.19
N TRP A 278 -21.31 2.89 5.81
CA TRP A 278 -22.61 2.56 5.21
C TRP A 278 -23.68 3.64 5.40
N SER A 279 -23.58 4.46 6.45
CA SER A 279 -24.55 5.53 6.72
C SER A 279 -24.64 6.55 5.58
N GLN A 280 -23.56 6.73 4.81
CA GLN A 280 -23.52 7.61 3.64
C GLN A 280 -24.38 7.11 2.46
N LEU A 281 -24.77 5.83 2.50
CA LEU A 281 -25.55 5.15 1.47
C LEU A 281 -27.03 5.00 1.84
N GLU A 282 -27.41 5.36 3.07
CA GLU A 282 -28.80 5.34 3.53
C GLU A 282 -29.65 6.28 2.67
N GLY A 283 -30.85 5.82 2.30
CA GLY A 283 -31.74 6.53 1.37
C GLY A 283 -31.33 6.49 -0.11
N LYS A 284 -30.09 6.08 -0.43
CA LYS A 284 -29.60 5.95 -1.82
C LYS A 284 -29.56 4.50 -2.31
N VAL A 285 -29.55 3.54 -1.40
CA VAL A 285 -29.40 2.10 -1.68
C VAL A 285 -30.42 1.31 -0.87
N PRO A 286 -31.02 0.23 -1.41
CA PRO A 286 -31.91 -0.63 -0.66
C PRO A 286 -31.27 -1.16 0.64
N GLY A 287 -31.91 -0.91 1.78
CA GLY A 287 -31.43 -1.31 3.11
C GLY A 287 -31.02 -2.78 3.26
N PRO A 288 -31.74 -3.77 2.67
CA PRO A 288 -31.32 -5.17 2.69
C PRO A 288 -29.94 -5.42 2.07
N ILE A 289 -29.56 -4.67 1.03
CA ILE A 289 -28.24 -4.79 0.39
C ILE A 289 -27.15 -4.29 1.35
N LEU A 290 -27.38 -3.14 1.98
CA LEU A 290 -26.42 -2.57 2.94
C LEU A 290 -26.20 -3.51 4.13
N LYS A 291 -27.27 -4.07 4.71
CA LYS A 291 -27.20 -5.06 5.79
C LYS A 291 -26.44 -6.32 5.37
N ARG A 292 -26.69 -6.83 4.16
CA ARG A 292 -25.97 -8.01 3.63
C ARG A 292 -24.48 -7.74 3.48
N LEU A 293 -24.09 -6.61 2.88
CA LEU A 293 -22.68 -6.30 2.63
C LEU A 293 -21.91 -6.03 3.93
N SER A 294 -22.49 -5.25 4.86
CA SER A 294 -21.90 -5.01 6.18
C SER A 294 -21.79 -6.32 7.00
N GLY A 295 -22.81 -7.19 6.94
CA GLY A 295 -22.78 -8.50 7.57
C GLY A 295 -21.71 -9.42 6.97
N LEU A 296 -21.59 -9.44 5.64
CA LEU A 296 -20.58 -10.24 4.94
C LEU A 296 -19.16 -9.76 5.26
N ALA A 297 -18.93 -8.44 5.32
CA ALA A 297 -17.64 -7.87 5.73
C ALA A 297 -17.30 -8.20 7.19
N SER A 298 -18.29 -8.08 8.10
CA SER A 298 -18.13 -8.48 9.51
C SER A 298 -17.76 -9.96 9.65
N LEU A 299 -18.46 -10.83 8.92
CA LEU A 299 -18.19 -12.27 8.93
C LEU A 299 -16.79 -12.57 8.36
N GLY A 300 -16.44 -11.95 7.23
CA GLY A 300 -15.10 -12.10 6.64
C GLY A 300 -14.00 -11.63 7.59
N SER A 301 -14.20 -10.51 8.29
CA SER A 301 -13.28 -10.02 9.32
C SER A 301 -13.09 -11.05 10.45
N GLY A 302 -14.19 -11.64 10.95
CA GLY A 302 -14.13 -12.69 11.97
C GLY A 302 -13.40 -13.95 11.51
N ILE A 303 -13.67 -14.43 10.28
CA ILE A 303 -12.97 -15.58 9.69
C ILE A 303 -11.47 -15.29 9.56
N SER A 304 -11.10 -14.13 9.02
CA SER A 304 -9.69 -13.72 8.90
C SER A 304 -9.00 -13.60 10.26
N LEU A 305 -9.70 -13.14 11.30
CA LEU A 305 -9.15 -13.11 12.66
C LEU A 305 -8.88 -14.52 13.20
N LEU A 306 -9.82 -15.45 13.00
CA LEU A 306 -9.64 -16.85 13.40
C LEU A 306 -8.45 -17.49 12.66
N LEU A 307 -8.30 -17.21 11.37
CA LEU A 307 -7.13 -17.67 10.59
C LEU A 307 -5.82 -17.12 11.16
N ALA A 308 -5.79 -15.85 11.58
CA ALA A 308 -4.63 -15.26 12.23
C ALA A 308 -4.31 -15.94 13.58
N ILE A 309 -5.33 -16.19 14.41
CA ILE A 309 -5.17 -16.90 15.70
C ILE A 309 -4.62 -18.31 15.48
N VAL A 310 -5.16 -19.04 14.50
CA VAL A 310 -4.69 -20.39 14.16
C VAL A 310 -3.24 -20.35 13.65
N ALA A 311 -2.90 -19.38 12.79
CA ALA A 311 -1.52 -19.21 12.31
C ALA A 311 -0.55 -18.87 13.46
N PHE A 312 -0.93 -18.00 14.41
CA PHE A 312 -0.13 -17.73 15.60
C PHE A 312 0.08 -18.99 16.44
N TRP A 313 -0.99 -19.74 16.69
CA TRP A 313 -0.89 -20.98 17.45
C TRP A 313 0.06 -21.98 16.79
N ARG A 314 -0.04 -22.16 15.47
CA ARG A 314 0.86 -23.03 14.69
C ARG A 314 2.31 -22.56 14.72
N LEU A 315 2.54 -21.25 14.70
CA LEU A 315 3.88 -20.66 14.75
C LEU A 315 4.60 -20.89 16.09
N PHE A 316 3.86 -20.95 17.21
CA PHE A 316 4.43 -21.12 18.56
C PHE A 316 4.32 -22.53 19.15
N SER A 317 3.53 -23.41 18.53
CA SER A 317 3.32 -24.79 19.01
C SER A 317 4.08 -25.85 18.20
N GLY A 318 4.69 -25.46 17.08
CA GLY A 318 5.62 -26.27 16.30
C GLY A 318 7.05 -25.95 16.70
#